data_AF-A0A1X1BMK5-F1
#
_entry.id   AF-A0A1X1BMK5-F1
#
_cell.length_a   1.000
_cell.length_b   1.000
_cell.length_c   1.000
_cell.angle_alpha   90.00
_cell.angle_beta   90.00
_cell.angle_gamma   90.00
#
_symmetry.space_group_name_H-M   'P 1'
#
loop_
_entity.id
_entity.type
_entity.pdbx_description
1 polymer ?
#
loop_
_entity_poly.entity_id
_entity_poly.type
_entity_poly.pdbx_seq_one_letter_code
_entity_poly.pdbx_strand_id
1 'polypeptide(L)'
;MEGLTQGTAGESETDYMTQNTPASQIDGENEDLQVGHYSKNRSDMDVLVAQLLSRWWYVLPDWPPANYNYREQLEKRRLKCYPITEFEDHENVDANGYTKCYQISAFPGVFRDFKGVAHDLRPLEGKPCYNNLIQKSKEELISLIKTAIKKQIEILSASQYDDSALIKHLKEVR
;
A
#
# COMPACT_ATOMS: atom_id res chain seq x y z
N MET A 1 7.19 54.11 52.91
CA MET A 1 5.96 54.26 52.10
C MET A 1 6.08 53.23 51.00
N GLU A 2 5.61 52.00 51.29
CA GLU A 2 4.29 51.48 50.86
C GLU A 2 4.27 51.26 49.33
N GLY A 3 4.02 50.09 48.76
CA GLY A 3 3.68 48.73 49.22
C GLY A 3 3.80 47.78 48.00
N LEU A 4 4.30 46.55 48.18
CA LEU A 4 3.54 45.28 48.13
C LEU A 4 2.59 45.11 46.92
N THR A 5 2.88 44.17 46.02
CA THR A 5 2.22 42.84 46.00
C THR A 5 2.82 41.90 44.93
N GLN A 6 2.86 40.61 45.29
CA GLN A 6 3.31 39.44 44.53
C GLN A 6 2.24 38.91 43.56
N GLY A 7 2.66 38.13 42.55
CA GLY A 7 1.81 37.18 41.80
C GLY A 7 2.61 36.52 40.68
N THR A 8 3.30 35.40 40.93
CA THR A 8 2.87 33.99 40.69
C THR A 8 2.79 33.56 39.23
N ALA A 9 3.51 32.47 38.97
CA ALA A 9 3.65 31.74 37.72
C ALA A 9 2.33 31.20 37.16
N GLY A 10 2.31 31.02 35.84
CA GLY A 10 1.29 30.28 35.10
C GLY A 10 1.78 30.02 33.68
N GLU A 11 2.48 28.90 33.50
CA GLU A 11 2.65 28.27 32.19
C GLU A 11 1.25 27.95 31.64
N SER A 12 0.97 28.35 30.39
CA SER A 12 -0.26 27.95 29.70
C SER A 12 0.11 27.16 28.46
N GLU A 13 -0.24 25.89 28.53
CA GLU A 13 -0.14 24.87 27.49
C GLU A 13 -1.01 25.21 26.28
N THR A 14 -0.55 24.71 25.15
CA THR A 14 -1.14 24.74 23.82
C THR A 14 -2.56 24.16 23.76
N ASP A 15 -3.48 24.88 23.11
CA ASP A 15 -4.76 24.33 22.67
C ASP A 15 -4.99 24.69 21.19
N TYR A 16 -4.50 23.85 20.29
CA TYR A 16 -4.80 23.97 18.86
C TYR A 16 -6.15 23.31 18.59
N MET A 17 -7.17 24.14 18.38
CA MET A 17 -8.50 23.71 17.96
C MET A 17 -8.44 22.88 16.68
N THR A 18 -8.90 21.64 16.76
CA THR A 18 -9.18 20.77 15.61
C THR A 18 -10.44 21.29 14.91
N GLN A 19 -10.29 21.86 13.73
CA GLN A 19 -11.43 22.26 12.90
C GLN A 19 -12.02 21.04 12.19
N ASN A 20 -13.25 20.70 12.59
CA ASN A 20 -14.13 19.74 11.93
C ASN A 20 -14.36 20.14 10.46
N THR A 21 -14.00 19.27 9.52
CA THR A 21 -14.39 19.39 8.11
C THR A 21 -15.67 18.57 7.90
N PRO A 22 -16.73 19.12 7.26
CA PRO A 22 -17.99 18.41 7.09
C PRO A 22 -17.88 17.29 6.05
N ALA A 23 -18.52 16.17 6.37
CA ALA A 23 -18.60 14.96 5.56
C ALA A 23 -19.22 15.26 4.19
N SER A 24 -18.48 14.97 3.12
CA SER A 24 -19.02 14.91 1.76
C SER A 24 -19.39 13.46 1.46
N GLN A 25 -20.68 13.20 1.33
CA GLN A 25 -21.23 11.93 0.88
C GLN A 25 -20.80 11.68 -0.57
N ILE A 26 -20.01 10.62 -0.80
CA ILE A 26 -19.78 10.06 -2.12
C ILE A 26 -20.18 8.59 -2.04
N ASP A 27 -21.35 8.28 -2.61
CA ASP A 27 -21.77 6.92 -2.95
C ASP A 27 -20.90 6.43 -4.12
N GLY A 28 -19.67 6.05 -3.79
CA GLY A 28 -18.93 5.05 -4.54
C GLY A 28 -18.87 3.82 -3.65
N GLU A 29 -19.04 2.64 -4.22
CA GLU A 29 -18.74 1.38 -3.54
C GLU A 29 -17.27 1.43 -3.08
N ASN A 30 -17.05 2.00 -1.89
CA ASN A 30 -15.88 1.74 -1.08
C ASN A 30 -15.99 0.25 -0.83
N GLU A 31 -15.27 -0.55 -1.62
CA GLU A 31 -14.79 -1.82 -1.11
C GLU A 31 -14.00 -1.45 0.13
N ASP A 32 -14.69 -1.48 1.29
CA ASP A 32 -14.13 -1.19 2.59
C ASP A 32 -12.79 -1.90 2.63
N LEU A 33 -11.71 -1.12 2.80
CA LEU A 33 -10.39 -1.65 3.06
C LEU A 33 -10.50 -2.43 4.37
N GLN A 34 -10.88 -3.71 4.25
CA GLN A 34 -11.08 -4.59 5.38
C GLN A 34 -9.69 -4.87 5.92
N VAL A 35 -9.26 -4.04 6.87
CA VAL A 35 -8.05 -4.25 7.64
C VAL A 35 -8.22 -5.62 8.30
N GLY A 36 -7.41 -6.59 7.88
CA GLY A 36 -7.52 -7.97 8.35
C GLY A 36 -7.54 -8.01 9.88
N HIS A 37 -8.44 -8.82 10.44
CA HIS A 37 -8.53 -9.01 11.89
C HIS A 37 -7.20 -9.60 12.39
N TYR A 38 -6.39 -8.77 13.06
CA TYR A 38 -5.15 -9.23 13.70
C TYR A 38 -5.52 -10.06 14.94
N SER A 39 -5.55 -11.38 14.79
CA SER A 39 -5.63 -12.30 15.93
C SER A 39 -4.30 -12.26 16.71
N LYS A 40 -4.37 -12.10 18.04
CA LYS A 40 -3.20 -12.29 18.93
C LYS A 40 -2.67 -13.74 18.87
N ASN A 41 -3.51 -14.69 18.44
CA ASN A 41 -3.16 -16.09 18.26
C ASN A 41 -3.04 -16.38 16.75
N ARG A 42 -1.81 -16.36 16.23
CA ARG A 42 -1.54 -16.75 14.84
C ARG A 42 -1.52 -18.26 14.73
N SER A 43 -2.26 -18.81 13.77
CA SER A 43 -2.15 -20.22 13.39
C SER A 43 -0.85 -20.49 12.64
N ASP A 44 -0.46 -21.75 12.52
CA ASP A 44 0.68 -22.16 11.69
C ASP A 44 0.54 -21.66 10.24
N MET A 45 -0.69 -21.67 9.70
CA MET A 45 -0.96 -21.17 8.35
C MET A 45 -0.73 -19.66 8.25
N ASP A 46 -1.13 -18.88 9.27
CA ASP A 46 -0.88 -17.44 9.29
C ASP A 46 0.61 -17.12 9.30
N VAL A 47 1.40 -17.92 10.03
CA VAL A 47 2.86 -17.79 10.05
C VAL A 47 3.44 -18.07 8.67
N LEU A 48 2.99 -19.13 7.98
CA LEU A 48 3.44 -19.45 6.63
C LEU A 48 3.06 -18.37 5.61
N VAL A 49 1.82 -17.86 5.65
CA VAL A 49 1.38 -16.78 4.75
C VAL A 49 2.18 -15.51 5.00
N ALA A 50 2.40 -15.12 6.27
CA ALA A 50 3.21 -13.94 6.60
C ALA A 50 4.66 -14.09 6.13
N GLN A 51 5.23 -15.28 6.32
CA GLN A 51 6.56 -15.61 5.81
C GLN A 51 6.63 -15.45 4.29
N LEU A 52 5.68 -16.01 3.54
CA LEU A 52 5.64 -15.88 2.08
C LEU A 52 5.44 -14.42 1.64
N LEU A 53 4.52 -13.68 2.27
CA LEU A 53 4.25 -12.27 1.96
C LEU A 53 5.49 -11.38 2.15
N SER A 54 6.37 -11.66 3.12
CA SER A 54 7.61 -10.88 3.30
C SER A 54 8.63 -11.03 2.17
N ARG A 55 8.39 -11.92 1.21
CA ARG A 55 9.35 -12.33 0.18
C ARG A 55 8.67 -12.77 -1.11
N TRP A 56 7.43 -12.31 -1.33
CA TRP A 56 6.59 -12.79 -2.42
C TRP A 56 7.23 -12.50 -3.79
N TRP A 57 7.90 -11.35 -3.92
CA TRP A 57 8.54 -10.88 -5.15
C TRP A 57 9.69 -11.75 -5.64
N TYR A 58 10.18 -12.69 -4.82
CA TYR A 58 11.17 -13.65 -5.28
C TYR A 58 10.53 -14.86 -5.99
N VAL A 59 9.26 -15.17 -5.76
CA VAL A 59 8.68 -16.45 -6.18
C VAL A 59 7.36 -16.34 -6.95
N LEU A 60 6.55 -15.32 -6.69
CA LEU A 60 5.31 -15.09 -7.42
C LEU A 60 5.57 -14.21 -8.66
N PRO A 61 4.69 -14.26 -9.68
CA PRO A 61 4.74 -13.32 -10.79
C PRO A 61 4.64 -11.87 -10.32
N ASP A 62 5.14 -10.95 -11.14
CA ASP A 62 4.99 -9.52 -10.90
C ASP A 62 3.51 -9.15 -10.75
N TRP A 63 3.23 -8.32 -9.74
CA TRP A 63 1.90 -7.80 -9.50
C TRP A 63 1.97 -6.29 -9.22
N PRO A 64 1.19 -5.46 -9.94
CA PRO A 64 0.31 -5.85 -11.05
C PRO A 64 1.09 -6.34 -12.29
N PRO A 65 0.47 -7.11 -13.20
CA PRO A 65 1.13 -7.48 -14.45
C PRO A 65 1.55 -6.24 -15.26
N ALA A 66 2.76 -6.27 -15.82
CA ALA A 66 3.33 -5.11 -16.52
C ALA A 66 2.48 -4.59 -17.69
N ASN A 67 1.70 -5.47 -18.32
CA ASN A 67 0.84 -5.18 -19.46
C ASN A 67 -0.66 -5.15 -19.10
N TYR A 68 -1.01 -5.00 -17.82
CA TYR A 68 -2.41 -4.93 -17.40
C TYR A 68 -3.09 -3.67 -17.96
N ASN A 69 -4.27 -3.85 -18.58
CA ASN A 69 -5.02 -2.77 -19.19
C ASN A 69 -6.03 -2.15 -18.21
N TYR A 70 -5.76 -0.92 -17.77
CA TYR A 70 -6.62 -0.19 -16.82
C TYR A 70 -7.83 0.51 -17.46
N ARG A 71 -8.01 0.44 -18.79
CA ARG A 71 -9.05 1.19 -19.52
C ARG A 71 -10.45 0.95 -18.96
N GLU A 72 -10.82 -0.31 -18.74
CA GLU A 72 -12.15 -0.66 -18.23
C GLU A 72 -12.37 -0.11 -16.81
N GLN A 73 -11.34 -0.15 -15.97
CA GLN A 73 -11.43 0.33 -14.59
C GLN A 73 -11.48 1.85 -14.47
N LEU A 74 -10.79 2.54 -15.37
CA LEU A 74 -10.87 4.00 -15.54
C LEU A 74 -12.27 4.40 -16.04
N GLU A 75 -12.78 3.69 -17.04
CA GLU A 75 -14.11 3.91 -17.61
C GLU A 75 -15.21 3.75 -16.55
N LYS A 76 -15.19 2.62 -15.80
CA LYS A 76 -16.13 2.33 -14.72
C LYS A 76 -16.17 3.44 -13.65
N ARG A 77 -15.04 4.10 -13.40
CA ARG A 77 -14.90 5.17 -12.39
C ARG A 77 -15.04 6.58 -12.98
N ARG A 78 -15.31 6.71 -14.28
CA ARG A 78 -15.34 7.98 -15.02
C ARG A 78 -14.06 8.78 -14.78
N LEU A 79 -12.92 8.12 -14.93
CA LEU A 79 -11.60 8.72 -14.80
C LEU A 79 -10.95 8.83 -16.18
N LYS A 80 -10.28 9.96 -16.43
CA LYS A 80 -9.50 10.17 -17.65
C LYS A 80 -8.05 10.47 -17.28
N CYS A 81 -7.17 9.57 -17.69
CA CYS A 81 -5.75 9.66 -17.34
C CYS A 81 -5.00 10.54 -18.33
N TYR A 82 -4.20 11.47 -17.81
CA TYR A 82 -3.30 12.33 -18.56
C TYR A 82 -1.85 12.14 -18.07
N PRO A 83 -0.84 12.41 -18.92
CA PRO A 83 0.53 12.58 -18.46
C PRO A 83 0.60 13.66 -17.38
N ILE A 84 1.47 13.48 -16.38
CA ILE A 84 1.61 14.45 -15.29
C ILE A 84 1.99 15.86 -15.79
N THR A 85 2.72 15.94 -16.90
CA THR A 85 3.13 17.19 -17.56
C THR A 85 1.98 17.97 -18.17
N GLU A 86 0.90 17.29 -18.54
CA GLU A 86 -0.30 17.88 -19.18
C GLU A 86 -1.46 18.00 -18.19
N PHE A 87 -1.31 17.44 -16.98
CA PHE A 87 -2.40 17.30 -16.02
C PHE A 87 -3.03 18.65 -15.62
N GLU A 88 -2.23 19.69 -15.49
CA GLU A 88 -2.70 21.03 -15.14
C GLU A 88 -3.41 21.74 -16.31
N ASP A 89 -3.14 21.35 -17.55
CA ASP A 89 -3.72 21.96 -18.74
C ASP A 89 -5.15 21.47 -19.01
N HIS A 90 -5.56 20.38 -18.36
CA HIS A 90 -6.88 19.79 -18.51
C HIS A 90 -7.87 20.22 -17.42
N GLU A 91 -9.15 20.31 -17.79
CA GLU A 91 -10.25 20.58 -16.87
C GLU A 91 -10.35 19.49 -15.80
N ASN A 92 -10.68 19.89 -14.56
CA ASN A 92 -10.82 18.98 -13.43
C ASN A 92 -11.86 17.87 -13.69
N VAL A 93 -12.96 18.25 -14.35
CA VAL A 93 -14.02 17.36 -14.83
C VAL A 93 -14.38 17.81 -16.24
N ASP A 94 -14.34 16.90 -17.20
CA ASP A 94 -14.66 17.24 -18.59
C ASP A 94 -16.19 17.32 -18.86
N ALA A 95 -16.56 17.76 -20.06
CA ALA A 95 -17.96 17.87 -20.48
C ALA A 95 -18.75 16.55 -20.43
N ASN A 96 -18.07 15.40 -20.44
CA ASN A 96 -18.68 14.07 -20.32
C ASN A 96 -18.69 13.57 -18.87
N GLY A 97 -18.28 14.38 -17.90
CA GLY A 97 -18.24 14.05 -16.49
C GLY A 97 -17.05 13.17 -16.08
N TYR A 98 -16.00 13.06 -16.88
CA TYR A 98 -14.79 12.33 -16.48
C TYR A 98 -13.89 13.23 -15.65
N THR A 99 -13.47 12.72 -14.50
CA THR A 99 -12.51 13.38 -13.62
C THR A 99 -11.10 13.14 -14.13
N LYS A 100 -10.30 14.21 -14.26
CA LYS A 100 -8.89 14.07 -14.64
C LYS A 100 -8.11 13.34 -13.56
N CYS A 101 -7.21 12.45 -13.97
CA CYS A 101 -6.25 11.80 -13.09
C CYS A 101 -4.90 11.64 -13.79
N TYR A 102 -3.87 11.30 -13.02
CA TYR A 102 -2.59 10.82 -13.55
C TYR A 102 -2.15 9.56 -12.80
N GLN A 103 -1.32 8.73 -13.44
CA GLN A 103 -0.77 7.55 -12.79
C GLN A 103 0.44 7.92 -11.93
N ILE A 104 0.53 7.37 -10.71
CA ILE A 104 1.68 7.56 -9.84
C ILE A 104 2.83 6.69 -10.34
N SER A 105 3.93 7.31 -10.75
CA SER A 105 5.07 6.63 -11.38
C SER A 105 5.65 5.49 -10.55
N ALA A 106 5.79 5.69 -9.24
CA ALA A 106 6.30 4.66 -8.32
C ALA A 106 5.31 3.52 -8.04
N PHE A 107 4.04 3.68 -8.39
CA PHE A 107 2.98 2.71 -8.11
C PHE A 107 2.11 2.48 -9.35
N PRO A 108 2.58 1.70 -10.35
CA PRO A 108 1.79 1.34 -11.52
C PRO A 108 0.41 0.79 -11.12
N GLY A 109 -0.61 1.27 -11.81
CA GLY A 109 -2.02 0.96 -11.53
C GLY A 109 -2.67 1.78 -10.42
N VAL A 110 -1.94 2.65 -9.74
CA VAL A 110 -2.51 3.63 -8.79
C VAL A 110 -2.57 5.00 -9.46
N PHE A 111 -3.75 5.61 -9.45
CA PHE A 111 -4.02 6.89 -10.09
C PHE A 111 -4.40 7.93 -9.04
N ARG A 112 -4.02 9.18 -9.22
CA ARG A 112 -4.42 10.29 -8.35
C ARG A 112 -5.24 11.29 -9.15
N ASP A 113 -6.38 11.69 -8.62
CA ASP A 113 -7.22 12.73 -9.23
C ASP A 113 -6.84 14.15 -8.74
N PHE A 114 -7.52 15.17 -9.30
CA PHE A 114 -7.27 16.57 -8.96
C PHE A 114 -7.63 16.92 -7.50
N LYS A 115 -8.46 16.11 -6.84
CA LYS A 115 -8.80 16.27 -5.41
C LYS A 115 -7.77 15.62 -4.50
N GLY A 116 -6.78 14.95 -5.07
CA GLY A 116 -5.77 14.21 -4.34
C GLY A 116 -6.21 12.81 -3.92
N VAL A 117 -7.37 12.33 -4.36
CA VAL A 117 -7.86 10.97 -4.05
C VAL A 117 -7.08 9.96 -4.87
N ALA A 118 -6.59 8.91 -4.21
CA ALA A 118 -5.91 7.81 -4.85
C ALA A 118 -6.90 6.70 -5.22
N HIS A 119 -6.87 6.29 -6.49
CA HIS A 119 -7.67 5.22 -7.07
C HIS A 119 -6.74 4.06 -7.38
N ASP A 120 -6.80 2.99 -6.57
CA ASP A 120 -6.07 1.76 -6.83
C ASP A 120 -6.86 0.88 -7.80
N LEU A 121 -6.37 0.78 -9.04
CA LEU A 121 -7.03 0.04 -10.12
C LEU A 121 -6.31 -1.28 -10.44
N ARG A 122 -5.36 -1.70 -9.59
CA ARG A 122 -4.63 -2.95 -9.75
C ARG A 122 -5.57 -4.15 -9.62
N PRO A 123 -5.38 -5.22 -10.41
CA PRO A 123 -6.27 -6.38 -10.39
C PRO A 123 -6.24 -7.09 -9.03
N LEU A 124 -7.40 -7.52 -8.54
CA LEU A 124 -7.47 -8.35 -7.33
C LEU A 124 -6.90 -9.76 -7.57
N GLU A 125 -7.03 -10.25 -8.80
CA GLU A 125 -6.44 -11.52 -9.22
C GLU A 125 -4.91 -11.47 -9.15
N GLY A 126 -4.31 -12.54 -8.62
CA GLY A 126 -2.86 -12.64 -8.47
C GLY A 126 -2.26 -11.72 -7.40
N LYS A 127 -3.06 -10.88 -6.73
CA LYS A 127 -2.59 -9.96 -5.69
C LYS A 127 -1.89 -10.75 -4.57
N PRO A 128 -0.64 -10.43 -4.21
CA PRO A 128 0.06 -11.06 -3.09
C PRO A 128 -0.52 -10.52 -1.77
N CYS A 129 -1.67 -11.05 -1.35
CA CYS A 129 -2.34 -10.70 -0.10
C CYS A 129 -2.70 -11.94 0.72
N TYR A 130 -2.98 -11.73 2.00
CA TYR A 130 -3.36 -12.81 2.91
C TYR A 130 -4.56 -13.61 2.38
N ASN A 131 -5.64 -12.94 1.96
CA ASN A 131 -6.87 -13.58 1.49
C ASN A 131 -6.64 -14.50 0.28
N ASN A 132 -5.68 -14.18 -0.59
CA ASN A 132 -5.34 -15.02 -1.74
C ASN A 132 -4.41 -16.17 -1.35
N LEU A 133 -3.44 -15.91 -0.47
CA LEU A 133 -2.42 -16.91 -0.12
C LEU A 133 -2.89 -17.93 0.92
N ILE A 134 -3.82 -17.58 1.82
CA ILE A 134 -4.37 -18.50 2.81
C ILE A 134 -5.19 -19.63 2.17
N GLN A 135 -5.61 -19.46 0.91
CA GLN A 135 -6.32 -20.48 0.13
C GLN A 135 -5.41 -21.60 -0.39
N LYS A 136 -4.07 -21.41 -0.36
CA LYS A 136 -3.10 -22.42 -0.78
C LYS A 136 -2.93 -23.51 0.28
N SER A 137 -2.53 -24.70 -0.15
CA SER A 137 -2.21 -25.76 0.81
C SER A 137 -0.94 -25.44 1.61
N LYS A 138 -0.81 -26.06 2.78
CA LYS A 138 0.37 -25.92 3.63
C LYS A 138 1.65 -26.32 2.89
N GLU A 139 1.60 -27.40 2.12
CA GLU A 139 2.72 -27.94 1.34
C GLU A 139 3.15 -26.97 0.24
N GLU A 140 2.17 -26.37 -0.45
CA GLU A 140 2.43 -25.37 -1.49
C GLU A 140 3.10 -24.12 -0.89
N LEU A 141 2.59 -23.61 0.23
CA LEU A 141 3.18 -22.47 0.94
C LEU A 141 4.64 -22.75 1.35
N ILE A 142 4.90 -23.92 1.94
CA ILE A 142 6.26 -24.33 2.33
C ILE A 142 7.18 -24.40 1.11
N SER A 143 6.71 -24.97 0.00
CA SER A 143 7.48 -25.05 -1.24
C SER A 143 7.83 -23.66 -1.77
N LEU A 144 6.85 -22.76 -1.85
CA LEU A 144 7.05 -21.37 -2.30
C LEU A 144 8.03 -20.62 -1.40
N ILE A 145 7.91 -20.77 -0.08
CA ILE A 145 8.83 -20.14 0.88
C ILE A 145 10.27 -20.62 0.67
N LYS A 146 10.48 -21.93 0.50
CA LYS A 146 11.82 -22.49 0.24
C LYS A 146 12.41 -21.96 -1.06
N THR A 147 11.60 -21.86 -2.11
CA THR A 147 12.03 -21.27 -3.39
C THR A 147 12.37 -19.79 -3.25
N ALA A 148 11.54 -19.02 -2.54
CA ALA A 148 11.78 -17.61 -2.30
C ALA A 148 13.08 -17.35 -1.52
N ILE A 149 13.32 -18.10 -0.44
CA ILE A 149 14.55 -17.99 0.36
C ILE A 149 15.78 -18.33 -0.49
N LYS A 150 15.71 -19.39 -1.31
CA LYS A 150 16.81 -19.77 -2.21
C LYS A 150 17.15 -18.63 -3.19
N LYS A 151 16.15 -18.05 -3.84
CA LYS A 151 16.33 -16.94 -4.78
C LYS A 151 16.80 -15.65 -4.09
N GLN A 152 16.31 -15.38 -2.89
CA GLN A 152 16.78 -14.26 -2.08
C GLN A 152 18.27 -14.40 -1.77
N ILE A 153 18.73 -15.57 -1.35
CA ILE A 153 20.16 -15.84 -1.12
C ILE A 153 20.98 -15.66 -2.41
N GLU A 154 20.49 -16.15 -3.54
CA GLU A 154 21.15 -16.01 -4.85
C GLU A 154 21.37 -14.54 -5.21
N ILE A 155 20.33 -13.71 -5.08
CA ILE A 155 20.40 -12.27 -5.37
C ILE A 155 21.35 -11.56 -4.40
N LEU A 156 21.23 -11.82 -3.09
CA LEU A 156 22.10 -11.21 -2.08
C LEU A 156 23.57 -11.61 -2.27
N SER A 157 23.84 -12.85 -2.70
CA SER A 157 25.21 -13.32 -2.95
C SER A 157 25.85 -12.66 -4.18
N ALA A 158 25.04 -12.12 -5.09
CA ALA A 158 25.48 -11.36 -6.26
C ALA A 158 25.50 -9.84 -6.03
N SER A 159 25.06 -9.39 -4.84
CA SER A 159 25.04 -7.98 -4.44
C SER A 159 26.47 -7.43 -4.30
N GLN A 160 26.64 -6.14 -4.60
CA GLN A 160 27.88 -5.43 -4.31
C GLN A 160 28.06 -5.10 -2.82
N TYR A 161 27.02 -5.31 -2.01
CA TYR A 161 27.00 -5.04 -0.57
C TYR A 161 27.27 -6.32 0.22
N ASP A 162 27.86 -6.19 1.41
CA ASP A 162 28.09 -7.32 2.30
C ASP A 162 26.81 -7.72 3.04
N ASP A 163 26.12 -8.72 2.49
CA ASP A 163 24.91 -9.31 3.05
C ASP A 163 25.18 -10.63 3.82
N SER A 164 26.44 -10.91 4.19
CA SER A 164 26.86 -12.20 4.76
C SER A 164 26.08 -12.61 6.01
N ALA A 165 25.78 -11.66 6.91
CA ALA A 165 25.02 -11.90 8.12
C ALA A 165 23.57 -12.32 7.81
N LEU A 166 22.93 -11.64 6.87
CA LEU A 166 21.57 -11.95 6.42
C LEU A 166 21.53 -13.30 5.69
N ILE A 167 22.49 -13.56 4.81
CA ILE A 167 22.62 -14.84 4.09
C ILE A 167 22.78 -16.00 5.09
N LYS A 168 23.59 -15.83 6.13
CA LYS A 168 23.74 -16.84 7.19
C LYS A 168 22.40 -17.12 7.88
N HIS A 169 21.70 -16.08 8.30
CA HIS A 169 20.39 -16.22 8.92
C HIS A 169 19.39 -16.96 8.02
N LEU A 170 19.30 -16.57 6.74
CA LEU A 170 18.39 -17.21 5.78
C LEU A 170 18.65 -18.71 5.56
N LYS A 171 19.91 -19.16 5.71
CA LYS A 171 20.27 -20.59 5.62
C LYS A 171 19.82 -21.40 6.84
N GLU A 172 19.66 -20.76 7.99
CA GLU A 172 19.24 -21.40 9.25
C GLU A 172 17.71 -21.55 9.34
N VAL A 173 16.94 -20.67 8.67
CA VAL A 173 15.46 -20.67 8.68
C VAL A 173 14.85 -21.61 7.60
N ARG A 174 15.66 -22.49 6.98
CA ARG A 174 15.27 -23.30 5.82
C ARG A 174 14.46 -24.57 6.15
#